data_AF-A0A965UNB9-F1
#
_entry.id   AF-A0A965UNB9-F1
#
_cell.length_a   1.000
_cell.length_b   1.000
_cell.length_c   1.000
_cell.angle_alpha   90.00
_cell.angle_beta   90.00
_cell.angle_gamma   90.00
#
_symmetry.space_group_name_H-M   'P 1'
#
loop_
_entity.id
_entity.type
_entity.pdbx_description
1 polymer ?
#
loop_
_entity_poly.entity_id
_entity_poly.type
_entity_poly.pdbx_seq_one_letter_code
_entity_poly.pdbx_strand_id
1 'polypeptide(L)'
;MMGISLTFTLIAGHLLVLGLLIRVLFTQLQRQDDIIKETRLREQQLIDKLLTKSGYSPLIEREQVVTIPDPEIRQPDFIELAFQEDAIMEEVEVMNPDMQGRSADYVRQLYPGLWSEAEKRYRNAHIPMRSS
;
A
#
# COMPACT_ATOMS: atom_id res chain seq x y z
N MET A 1 -12.19 55.58 -6.59
CA MET A 1 -12.92 54.29 -6.57
C MET A 1 -12.86 53.48 -7.88
N MET A 2 -12.19 53.93 -8.96
CA MET A 2 -12.08 53.13 -10.21
C MET A 2 -11.03 52.00 -10.17
N GLY A 3 -9.95 52.13 -9.38
CA GLY A 3 -8.85 51.14 -9.36
C GLY A 3 -9.25 49.77 -8.80
N ILE A 4 -10.15 49.72 -7.82
CA ILE A 4 -10.59 48.48 -7.17
C ILE A 4 -11.41 47.61 -8.13
N SER A 5 -12.26 48.23 -8.96
CA SER A 5 -13.08 47.52 -9.96
C SER A 5 -12.22 46.90 -11.08
N LEU A 6 -11.17 47.59 -11.50
CA LEU A 6 -10.22 47.08 -12.50
C LEU A 6 -9.44 45.86 -11.97
N THR A 7 -9.00 45.90 -10.70
CA THR A 7 -8.29 44.75 -10.11
C THR A 7 -9.19 43.53 -9.96
N PHE A 8 -10.48 43.71 -9.60
CA PHE A 8 -11.41 42.59 -9.49
C PHE A 8 -11.72 41.95 -10.84
N THR A 9 -11.88 42.74 -11.90
CA THR A 9 -12.11 42.21 -13.26
C THR A 9 -10.88 41.44 -13.77
N LEU A 10 -9.67 41.93 -13.50
CA LEU A 10 -8.44 41.22 -13.81
C LEU A 10 -8.31 39.90 -13.05
N ILE A 11 -8.61 39.88 -11.75
CA ILE A 11 -8.58 38.65 -10.93
C ILE A 11 -9.60 37.64 -11.45
N ALA A 12 -10.84 38.07 -11.72
CA ALA A 12 -11.87 37.19 -12.26
C ALA A 12 -11.47 36.61 -13.63
N GLY A 13 -10.87 37.42 -14.50
CA GLY A 13 -10.33 36.96 -15.78
C GLY A 13 -9.23 35.92 -15.62
N HIS A 14 -8.29 36.14 -14.69
CA HIS A 14 -7.22 35.18 -14.40
C HIS A 14 -7.76 33.85 -13.87
N LEU A 15 -8.74 33.89 -12.96
CA LEU A 15 -9.36 32.67 -12.43
C LEU A 15 -10.10 31.88 -13.52
N LEU A 16 -10.76 32.57 -14.46
CA LEU A 16 -11.42 31.93 -15.58
C LEU A 16 -10.41 31.24 -16.50
N VAL A 17 -9.32 31.92 -16.87
CA VAL A 17 -8.25 31.34 -17.69
C VAL A 17 -7.61 30.16 -16.97
N LEU A 18 -7.32 30.29 -15.67
CA LEU A 18 -6.72 29.23 -14.87
C LEU A 18 -7.63 28.01 -14.79
N GLY A 19 -8.94 28.20 -14.62
CA GLY A 19 -9.93 27.11 -14.66
C GLY A 19 -9.96 26.39 -16.02
N LEU A 20 -9.88 27.14 -17.13
CA LEU A 20 -9.80 26.55 -18.48
C LEU A 20 -8.50 25.75 -18.68
N LEU A 21 -7.37 26.27 -18.22
CA LEU A 21 -6.08 25.58 -18.31
C LEU A 21 -6.09 24.28 -17.52
N ILE A 22 -6.62 24.30 -16.29
CA ILE A 22 -6.77 23.09 -15.47
C ILE A 22 -7.62 22.05 -16.19
N ARG A 23 -8.76 22.45 -16.77
CA ARG A 23 -9.63 21.53 -17.52
C ARG A 23 -8.89 20.89 -18.69
N VAL A 24 -8.15 21.68 -19.48
CA VAL A 24 -7.35 21.16 -20.60
C VAL A 24 -6.29 20.18 -20.09
N LEU A 25 -5.61 20.50 -18.99
CA LEU A 25 -4.60 19.61 -18.38
C LEU A 25 -5.19 18.26 -17.98
N PHE A 26 -6.34 18.24 -17.29
CA PHE A 26 -7.01 16.99 -16.93
C PHE A 26 -7.39 16.16 -18.15
N THR A 27 -7.85 16.82 -19.22
CA THR A 27 -8.22 16.12 -20.46
C THR A 27 -7.00 15.49 -21.14
N GLN A 28 -5.84 16.16 -21.08
CA GLN A 28 -4.58 15.63 -21.60
C GLN A 28 -4.06 14.45 -20.78
N LEU A 29 -4.16 14.52 -19.45
CA LEU A 29 -3.77 13.41 -18.57
C LEU A 29 -4.60 12.15 -18.85
N GLN A 30 -5.93 12.30 -18.95
CA GLN A 30 -6.81 11.19 -19.30
C GLN A 30 -6.44 10.57 -20.66
N ARG A 31 -6.17 11.41 -21.66
CA ARG A 31 -5.74 10.96 -22.98
C ARG A 31 -4.40 10.21 -22.94
N GLN A 32 -3.45 10.66 -22.10
CA GLN A 32 -2.18 9.96 -21.92
C GLN A 32 -2.37 8.60 -21.27
N ASP A 33 -3.21 8.49 -20.24
CA ASP A 33 -3.51 7.21 -19.59
C ASP A 33 -4.13 6.21 -20.58
N ASP A 34 -5.03 6.68 -21.45
CA ASP A 34 -5.63 5.84 -22.49
C ASP A 34 -4.60 5.36 -23.51
N ILE A 35 -3.68 6.25 -23.94
CA ILE A 35 -2.57 5.88 -24.84
C ILE A 35 -1.64 4.86 -24.17
N ILE A 36 -1.35 5.02 -22.88
CA ILE A 36 -0.50 4.07 -22.13
C ILE A 36 -1.16 2.70 -22.03
N LYS A 37 -2.47 2.66 -21.75
CA LYS A 37 -3.22 1.39 -21.71
C LYS A 37 -3.23 0.72 -23.09
N GLU A 38 -3.47 1.49 -24.14
CA GLU A 38 -3.51 0.95 -25.50
C GLU A 38 -2.13 0.41 -25.95
N THR A 39 -1.05 1.14 -25.65
CA THR A 39 0.32 0.71 -25.97
C THR A 39 0.71 -0.57 -25.23
N ARG A 40 0.42 -0.68 -23.93
CA ARG A 40 0.65 -1.92 -23.17
C ARG A 40 -0.12 -3.11 -23.73
N LEU A 41 -1.36 -2.90 -24.15
CA LEU A 41 -2.18 -3.95 -24.75
C LEU A 41 -1.60 -4.41 -26.10
N ARG A 42 -1.11 -3.47 -26.92
CA ARG A 42 -0.41 -3.81 -28.18
C ARG A 42 0.89 -4.57 -27.93
N GLU A 43 1.67 -4.18 -26.93
CA GLU A 43 2.89 -4.89 -26.53
C GLU A 43 2.60 -6.33 -26.11
N GLN A 44 1.60 -6.53 -25.26
CA GLN A 44 1.14 -7.87 -24.85
C GLN A 44 0.73 -8.72 -26.06
N GLN A 45 -0.08 -8.16 -26.97
CA GLN A 45 -0.48 -8.87 -28.19
C GLN A 45 0.69 -9.21 -29.11
N LEU A 46 1.72 -8.36 -29.17
CA LEU A 46 2.93 -8.64 -29.94
C LEU A 46 3.75 -9.75 -29.29
N ILE A 47 3.91 -9.72 -27.97
CA ILE A 47 4.58 -10.77 -27.20
C ILE A 47 3.87 -12.11 -27.42
N ASP A 48 2.54 -12.15 -27.28
CA ASP A 48 1.74 -13.37 -27.51
C ASP A 48 1.92 -13.89 -28.94
N LYS A 49 1.91 -13.01 -29.94
CA LYS A 49 2.14 -13.39 -31.35
C LYS A 49 3.55 -13.92 -31.59
N LEU A 50 4.55 -13.39 -30.90
CA LEU A 50 5.94 -13.87 -31.02
C LEU A 50 6.11 -15.23 -30.34
N LEU A 51 5.53 -15.40 -29.16
CA LEU A 51 5.54 -16.67 -28.43
C LEU A 51 4.84 -17.77 -29.25
N THR A 52 3.62 -17.51 -29.72
CA THR A 52 2.87 -18.46 -30.57
C THR A 52 3.58 -18.83 -31.87
N LYS A 53 4.25 -17.90 -32.55
CA LYS A 53 5.05 -18.20 -33.75
C LYS A 53 6.35 -18.96 -33.47
N SER A 54 6.92 -18.81 -32.27
CA SER A 54 8.12 -19.54 -31.84
C SER A 54 7.85 -20.99 -31.43
N GLY A 55 6.63 -21.49 -31.64
CA GLY A 55 6.21 -22.85 -31.26
C GLY A 55 5.86 -23.00 -29.78
N TYR A 56 5.94 -21.92 -29.00
CA TYR A 56 5.43 -21.86 -27.64
C TYR A 56 3.95 -21.46 -27.68
N SER A 57 3.07 -22.40 -27.33
CA SER A 57 1.62 -22.19 -27.16
C SER A 57 1.36 -20.89 -26.38
N PRO A 58 0.32 -20.09 -26.70
CA PRO A 58 0.10 -18.82 -26.04
C PRO A 58 0.09 -19.01 -24.53
N LEU A 59 0.92 -18.25 -23.81
CA LEU A 59 0.98 -18.16 -22.34
C LEU A 59 -0.28 -17.48 -21.76
N ILE A 60 -1.44 -17.81 -22.33
CA ILE A 60 -2.74 -17.75 -21.67
C ILE A 60 -3.06 -19.16 -21.11
N GLU A 61 -2.03 -19.90 -20.70
CA GLU A 61 -2.13 -20.37 -19.34
C GLU A 61 -1.94 -19.10 -18.50
N ARG A 62 -3.06 -18.53 -18.02
CA ARG A 62 -3.04 -18.05 -16.64
C ARG A 62 -2.23 -19.11 -15.91
N GLU A 63 -1.26 -18.74 -15.08
CA GLU A 63 -0.93 -19.63 -13.99
C GLU A 63 -2.27 -19.94 -13.31
N GLN A 64 -2.91 -21.03 -13.74
CA GLN A 64 -3.49 -21.96 -12.83
C GLN A 64 -2.27 -22.27 -12.00
N VAL A 65 -2.11 -21.46 -10.94
CA VAL A 65 -1.48 -21.90 -9.73
C VAL A 65 -2.29 -23.15 -9.43
N VAL A 66 -1.88 -24.27 -10.03
CA VAL A 66 -2.13 -25.57 -9.50
C VAL A 66 -1.40 -25.42 -8.20
N THR A 67 -2.15 -25.01 -7.17
CA THR A 67 -1.77 -25.14 -5.80
C THR A 67 -1.61 -26.64 -5.65
N ILE A 68 -0.45 -27.15 -6.06
CA ILE A 68 0.11 -28.33 -5.45
C ILE A 68 0.03 -27.95 -3.98
N PRO A 69 -0.79 -28.62 -3.16
CA PRO A 69 -0.78 -28.34 -1.74
C PRO A 69 0.64 -28.68 -1.31
N ASP A 70 1.49 -27.65 -1.20
CA ASP A 70 2.85 -27.80 -0.73
C ASP A 70 2.72 -28.46 0.64
N PRO A 71 3.29 -29.65 0.83
CA PRO A 71 3.26 -30.31 2.12
C PRO A 71 4.04 -29.40 3.09
N GLU A 72 3.28 -28.70 3.93
CA GLU A 72 3.76 -27.99 5.12
C GLU A 72 4.86 -26.93 4.92
N ILE A 73 4.79 -26.11 3.87
CA ILE A 73 5.61 -24.89 3.86
C ILE A 73 4.86 -23.77 4.60
N ARG A 74 4.92 -23.82 5.93
CA ARG A 74 4.76 -22.61 6.75
C ARG A 74 5.91 -21.69 6.35
N GLN A 75 5.66 -20.77 5.41
CA GLN A 75 6.60 -19.70 5.15
C GLN A 75 6.78 -18.96 6.48
N PRO A 76 8.00 -18.79 7.01
CA PRO A 76 8.18 -18.05 8.25
C PRO A 76 7.87 -16.58 8.00
N ASP A 77 6.61 -16.19 8.19
CA ASP A 77 6.11 -15.25 9.19
C ASP A 77 6.90 -13.95 9.42
N PHE A 78 7.68 -13.43 8.46
CA PHE A 78 8.35 -12.13 8.65
C PHE A 78 7.33 -11.01 8.87
N ILE A 79 6.17 -11.11 8.20
CA ILE A 79 5.04 -10.21 8.34
C ILE A 79 4.34 -10.44 9.69
N GLU A 80 4.09 -11.70 10.06
CA GLU A 80 3.39 -12.05 11.29
C GLU A 80 4.22 -11.70 12.54
N LEU A 81 5.53 -11.87 12.48
CA LEU A 81 6.46 -11.41 13.51
C LEU A 81 6.44 -9.87 13.64
N ALA A 82 6.46 -9.13 12.53
CA ALA A 82 6.37 -7.68 12.58
C ALA A 82 5.05 -7.19 13.19
N PHE A 83 3.93 -7.80 12.82
CA PHE A 83 2.63 -7.50 13.43
C PHE A 83 2.57 -7.87 14.92
N GLN A 84 3.19 -8.99 15.29
CA GLN A 84 3.30 -9.39 16.70
C GLN A 84 4.13 -8.38 17.50
N GLU A 85 5.23 -7.89 16.94
CA GLU A 85 6.10 -6.91 17.58
C GLU A 85 5.39 -5.57 17.79
N ASP A 86 4.66 -5.09 16.78
CA ASP A 86 3.86 -3.87 16.87
C ASP A 86 2.74 -4.01 17.93
N ALA A 87 2.06 -5.16 17.98
CA ALA A 87 1.01 -5.41 18.97
C ALA A 87 1.56 -5.50 20.41
N ILE A 88 2.76 -6.06 20.60
CA ILE A 88 3.41 -6.05 21.92
C ILE A 88 3.83 -4.63 22.30
N MET A 89 4.29 -3.81 21.34
CA MET A 89 4.62 -2.41 21.59
C MET A 89 3.39 -1.59 22.00
N GLU A 90 2.22 -1.84 21.42
CA GLU A 90 0.97 -1.21 21.86
C GLU A 90 0.68 -1.52 23.34
N GLU A 91 0.88 -2.77 23.78
CA GLU A 91 0.76 -3.15 25.19
C GLU A 91 1.80 -2.46 26.09
N VAL A 92 3.03 -2.27 25.59
CA VAL A 92 4.07 -1.49 26.30
C VAL A 92 3.62 -0.04 26.50
N GLU A 93 3.07 0.60 25.46
CA GLU A 93 2.59 1.99 25.53
C GLU A 93 1.41 2.14 26.49
N VAL A 94 0.52 1.14 26.56
CA VAL A 94 -0.58 1.11 27.54
C VAL A 94 -0.07 1.02 28.97
N MET A 95 0.96 0.22 29.22
CA MET A 95 1.54 0.06 30.56
C MET A 95 2.43 1.24 30.96
N ASN A 96 3.12 1.85 30.00
CA ASN A 96 3.98 3.00 30.21
C ASN A 96 3.88 4.00 29.06
N PRO A 97 3.05 5.06 29.21
CA PRO A 97 2.85 6.08 28.18
C PRO A 97 4.14 6.81 27.75
N ASP A 98 5.18 6.84 28.59
CA ASP A 98 6.46 7.47 28.26
C ASP A 98 7.24 6.73 27.15
N MET A 99 6.82 5.50 26.82
CA MET A 99 7.41 4.67 25.77
C MET A 99 6.81 4.91 24.38
N GLN A 100 5.83 5.82 24.27
CA GLN A 100 5.18 6.12 22.99
C GLN A 100 6.17 6.61 21.94
N GLY A 101 6.12 6.00 20.75
CA GLY A 101 7.00 6.35 19.63
C GLY A 101 8.47 5.90 19.78
N ARG A 102 8.77 5.04 20.76
CA ARG A 102 10.07 4.35 20.86
C ARG A 102 10.07 3.07 20.03
N SER A 103 11.21 2.71 19.46
CA SER A 103 11.34 1.46 18.70
C SER A 103 11.29 0.23 19.62
N ALA A 104 10.72 -0.89 19.15
CA ALA A 104 10.66 -2.16 19.88
C ALA A 104 12.04 -2.63 20.38
N ASP A 105 13.08 -2.50 19.55
CA ASP A 105 14.45 -2.87 19.92
C ASP A 105 14.99 -2.06 21.10
N TYR A 106 14.62 -0.78 21.19
CA TYR A 106 15.03 0.10 22.30
C TYR A 106 14.39 -0.36 23.62
N VAL A 107 13.10 -0.70 23.60
CA VAL A 107 12.38 -1.19 24.77
C VAL A 107 12.92 -2.55 25.21
N ARG A 108 13.20 -3.46 24.29
CA ARG A 108 13.78 -4.78 24.58
C ARG A 108 15.15 -4.68 25.27
N GLN A 109 15.98 -3.74 24.82
CA GLN A 109 17.34 -3.58 25.37
C GLN A 109 17.35 -2.90 26.74
N LEU A 110 16.55 -1.84 26.92
CA LEU A 110 16.61 -1.01 28.13
C LEU A 110 15.59 -1.41 29.20
N TYR A 111 14.46 -1.99 28.82
CA TYR A 111 13.36 -2.36 29.70
C TYR A 111 12.87 -3.79 29.42
N PRO A 112 13.73 -4.81 29.54
CA PRO A 112 13.36 -6.20 29.22
C PRO A 112 12.22 -6.74 30.10
N GLY A 113 12.11 -6.27 31.34
CA GLY A 113 11.02 -6.64 32.25
C GLY A 113 9.66 -6.13 31.76
N LEU A 114 9.60 -4.89 31.29
CA LEU A 114 8.39 -4.28 30.74
C LEU A 114 7.94 -5.00 29.46
N TRP A 115 8.90 -5.32 28.59
CA TRP A 115 8.64 -6.12 27.39
C TRP A 115 8.07 -7.50 27.70
N SER A 116 8.65 -8.21 28.68
CA SER A 116 8.16 -9.53 29.08
C SER A 116 6.73 -9.50 29.65
N GLU A 117 6.36 -8.44 30.36
CA GLU A 117 5.00 -8.25 30.85
C GLU A 117 4.01 -7.99 29.70
N ALA A 118 4.39 -7.14 28.75
CA ALA A 118 3.60 -6.82 27.56
C ALA A 118 3.31 -8.09 26.73
N GLU A 119 4.35 -8.88 26.51
CA GLU A 119 4.27 -10.12 25.74
C GLU A 119 3.36 -11.16 26.43
N LYS A 120 3.34 -11.19 27.78
CA LYS A 120 2.39 -12.03 28.53
C LYS A 120 0.96 -11.57 28.35
N ARG A 121 0.69 -10.26 28.37
CA ARG A 121 -0.65 -9.70 28.15
C ARG A 121 -1.15 -9.98 26.74
N TYR A 122 -0.31 -9.70 25.74
CA TYR A 122 -0.57 -10.02 24.35
C TYR A 122 -0.93 -11.50 24.17
N ARG A 123 -0.09 -12.41 24.70
CA ARG A 123 -0.35 -13.86 24.63
C ARG A 123 -1.68 -14.23 25.27
N ASN A 124 -1.97 -13.72 26.47
CA ASN A 124 -3.21 -14.02 27.19
C ASN A 124 -4.46 -13.55 26.43
N ALA A 125 -4.39 -12.40 25.75
CA ALA A 125 -5.48 -11.88 24.92
C ALA A 125 -5.71 -12.71 23.64
N HIS A 126 -4.65 -13.33 23.11
CA HIS A 126 -4.67 -14.13 21.88
C HIS A 126 -4.78 -15.64 22.12
N ILE A 127 -4.98 -16.08 23.38
CA ILE A 127 -5.32 -17.49 23.63
C ILE A 127 -6.69 -17.74 23.00
N PRO A 128 -6.82 -18.67 22.03
CA PRO A 128 -8.13 -19.02 21.49
C PRO A 128 -9.00 -19.51 22.64
N MET A 129 -10.17 -18.87 22.83
CA MET A 129 -11.15 -19.34 23.81
C MET A 129 -11.44 -20.79 23.47
N ARG A 130 -10.95 -21.73 24.29
CA ARG A 130 -11.30 -23.14 24.17
C ARG A 130 -12.81 -23.21 24.26
N SER A 131 -13.47 -23.55 23.15
CA SER A 131 -14.87 -23.93 23.17
C SER A 131 -14.97 -25.23 23.95
N SER A 132 -15.27 -25.12 25.25
CA SER A 132 -15.72 -26.26 26.06
C SER A 132 -17.17 -26.58 25.73
#